data_AF-A0A1E7F1D7-F1
#
_entry.id   AF-A0A1E7F1D7-F1
#
_cell.length_a   1.000
_cell.length_b   1.000
_cell.length_c   1.000
_cell.angle_alpha   90.00
_cell.angle_beta   90.00
_cell.angle_gamma   90.00
#
_symmetry.space_group_name_H-M   'P 1'
#
loop_
_entity.id
_entity.type
_entity.pdbx_description
1 polymer ?
#
loop_
_entity_poly.entity_id
_entity_poly.type
_entity_poly.pdbx_seq_one_letter_code
_entity_poly.pdbx_strand_id
1 'polypeptide(L)'
;MKLSILLSLVGSAAAFAPAQTSQKTTSLSAWKDETVVGVTAPMGYFDPLGLSRNKDDATMSMYREAELKHGRVAMAATLGWYLNAAGVHPAFQSSLSNNPLEAAKQLPAVGWVQFVLGCGAIEWMAEKIKDRPGYKAGDVLGAAYWVDDSDEGWVDYQNKEVNNGRLAMVAFMGILTQDLYFGNYGDQIFRH
;
A
#
# COMPACT_ATOMS: atom_id res chain seq x y z
N MET A 1 -17.14 -10.63 -78.44
CA MET A 1 -16.30 -9.87 -77.50
C MET A 1 -17.09 -8.69 -76.92
N LYS A 2 -17.88 -8.85 -75.85
CA LYS A 2 -18.43 -7.69 -75.09
C LYS A 2 -19.16 -7.99 -73.76
N LEU A 3 -19.16 -9.21 -73.22
CA LEU A 3 -20.01 -9.53 -72.05
C LEU A 3 -19.31 -10.20 -70.86
N SER A 4 -17.97 -10.23 -70.82
CA SER A 4 -17.22 -11.00 -69.79
C SER A 4 -16.39 -10.13 -68.84
N ILE A 5 -16.46 -8.80 -68.93
CA ILE A 5 -15.58 -7.88 -68.18
C ILE A 5 -16.31 -7.21 -66.99
N LEU A 6 -17.63 -7.38 -66.85
CA LEU A 6 -18.43 -6.68 -65.84
C LEU A 6 -18.55 -7.40 -64.48
N LEU A 7 -18.00 -8.61 -64.32
CA LEU A 7 -18.19 -9.42 -63.11
C LEU A 7 -17.03 -9.35 -62.09
N SER A 8 -15.95 -8.61 -62.38
CA SER A 8 -14.77 -8.51 -61.48
C SER A 8 -14.73 -7.27 -60.58
N LEU A 9 -15.74 -6.39 -60.64
CA LEU A 9 -15.71 -5.09 -59.95
C LEU A 9 -16.54 -5.01 -58.65
N VAL A 10 -17.21 -6.09 -58.23
CA VAL A 10 -18.05 -6.10 -57.01
C VAL A 10 -17.32 -6.68 -55.78
N GLY A 11 -16.08 -7.18 -55.94
CA GLY A 11 -15.37 -7.95 -54.92
C GLY A 11 -14.61 -7.18 -53.82
N SER A 12 -14.51 -5.84 -53.87
CA SER A 12 -13.57 -5.11 -52.98
C SER A 12 -14.18 -4.12 -51.98
N ALA A 13 -15.51 -4.09 -51.81
CA ALA A 13 -16.14 -3.14 -50.88
C ALA A 13 -16.21 -3.61 -49.40
N ALA A 14 -15.82 -4.85 -49.09
CA ALA A 14 -15.89 -5.40 -47.73
C ALA A 14 -14.61 -5.21 -46.88
N ALA A 15 -13.54 -4.65 -47.45
CA ALA A 15 -12.24 -4.53 -46.77
C ALA A 15 -12.07 -3.27 -45.89
N PHE A 16 -13.09 -2.40 -45.83
CA PHE A 16 -13.10 -1.20 -44.99
C PHE A 16 -14.23 -1.23 -43.95
N ALA A 17 -14.35 -2.34 -43.22
CA ALA A 17 -15.04 -2.30 -41.94
C ALA A 17 -14.14 -1.57 -40.92
N PRO A 18 -14.64 -0.57 -40.18
CA PRO A 18 -13.83 0.05 -39.14
C PRO A 18 -13.45 -1.04 -38.13
N ALA A 19 -12.15 -1.25 -37.93
CA ALA A 19 -11.67 -2.11 -36.87
C ALA A 19 -12.37 -1.68 -35.57
N GLN A 20 -13.04 -2.61 -34.90
CA GLN A 20 -13.54 -2.38 -33.56
C GLN A 20 -12.33 -2.05 -32.70
N THR A 21 -12.11 -0.75 -32.48
CA THR A 21 -11.16 -0.28 -31.50
C THR A 21 -11.68 -0.81 -30.18
N SER A 22 -10.96 -1.80 -29.64
CA SER A 22 -11.16 -2.25 -28.27
C SER A 22 -11.28 -1.00 -27.42
N GLN A 23 -12.47 -0.79 -26.83
CA GLN A 23 -12.69 0.37 -25.98
C GLN A 23 -11.69 0.25 -24.86
N LYS A 24 -10.66 1.11 -24.88
CA LYS A 24 -9.82 1.32 -23.72
C LYS A 24 -10.76 1.82 -22.65
N THR A 25 -11.08 0.97 -21.68
CA THR A 25 -11.77 1.34 -20.46
C THR A 25 -11.00 2.52 -19.89
N THR A 26 -11.64 3.68 -19.88
CA THR A 26 -11.12 4.87 -19.23
C THR A 26 -10.83 4.50 -17.78
N SER A 27 -9.59 4.75 -17.35
CA SER A 27 -8.97 4.33 -16.09
C SER A 27 -9.77 4.67 -14.81
N LEU A 28 -10.79 5.53 -14.92
CA LEU A 28 -11.77 5.85 -13.87
C LEU A 28 -12.59 4.65 -13.34
N SER A 29 -12.65 3.52 -14.04
CA SER A 29 -13.36 2.31 -13.57
C SER A 29 -12.47 1.35 -12.77
N ALA A 30 -11.15 1.38 -12.95
CA ALA A 30 -10.25 0.37 -12.38
C ALA A 30 -10.17 0.39 -10.84
N TRP A 31 -10.35 1.56 -10.22
CA TRP A 31 -10.32 1.72 -8.75
C TRP A 31 -11.64 1.44 -8.04
N LYS A 32 -12.73 1.27 -8.81
CA LYS A 32 -14.08 1.02 -8.29
C LYS A 32 -14.52 -0.44 -8.43
N ASP A 33 -13.78 -1.24 -9.19
CA ASP A 33 -14.04 -2.67 -9.31
C ASP A 33 -13.67 -3.39 -8.01
N GLU A 34 -14.51 -4.35 -7.61
CA GLU A 34 -14.33 -5.18 -6.40
C GLU A 34 -13.06 -6.06 -6.46
N THR A 35 -12.34 -6.05 -7.59
CA THR A 35 -11.09 -6.78 -7.83
C THR A 35 -9.85 -6.02 -7.36
N VAL A 36 -10.00 -4.82 -6.79
CA VAL A 36 -8.87 -4.07 -6.23
C VAL A 36 -8.41 -4.71 -4.92
N VAL A 37 -7.11 -4.98 -4.84
CA VAL A 37 -6.39 -5.42 -3.62
C VAL A 37 -6.84 -4.59 -2.41
N GLY A 38 -7.17 -5.23 -1.28
CA GLY A 38 -7.62 -4.57 -0.05
C GLY A 38 -9.15 -4.53 0.13
N VAL A 39 -9.92 -5.00 -0.85
CA VAL A 39 -11.35 -5.34 -0.68
C VAL A 39 -11.44 -6.74 -0.11
N THR A 40 -11.66 -6.84 1.19
CA THR A 40 -11.69 -8.12 1.92
C THR A 40 -12.92 -8.17 2.83
N ALA A 41 -13.47 -9.38 3.04
CA ALA A 41 -14.44 -9.59 4.10
C ALA A 41 -13.79 -9.25 5.46
N PRO A 42 -14.49 -8.61 6.42
CA PRO A 42 -15.96 -8.60 6.62
C PRO A 42 -16.73 -7.42 6.00
N MET A 43 -16.06 -6.33 5.60
CA MET A 43 -16.74 -5.09 5.17
C MET A 43 -16.67 -4.81 3.65
N GLY A 44 -15.92 -5.62 2.88
CA GLY A 44 -15.78 -5.42 1.44
C GLY A 44 -15.21 -4.03 1.13
N TYR A 45 -15.84 -3.30 0.21
CA TYR A 45 -15.46 -1.93 -0.12
C TYR A 45 -15.97 -0.96 0.96
N PHE A 46 -15.07 -0.55 1.86
CA PHE A 46 -15.40 0.32 2.99
C PHE A 46 -15.03 1.78 2.71
N ASP A 47 -15.99 2.56 2.18
CA ASP A 47 -15.92 4.03 2.08
C ASP A 47 -17.25 4.68 2.52
N PRO A 48 -17.51 4.81 3.83
CA PRO A 48 -18.77 5.39 4.33
C PRO A 48 -18.89 6.90 4.10
N LEU A 49 -17.76 7.60 3.94
CA LEU A 49 -17.71 9.06 3.78
C LEU A 49 -17.61 9.51 2.32
N GLY A 50 -17.52 8.56 1.37
CA GLY A 50 -17.43 8.85 -0.05
C GLY A 50 -16.15 9.57 -0.44
N LEU A 51 -15.05 9.35 0.30
CA LEU A 51 -13.77 10.02 0.06
C LEU A 51 -13.16 9.65 -1.30
N SER A 52 -13.53 8.50 -1.86
CA SER A 52 -13.11 8.04 -3.18
C SER A 52 -13.99 8.56 -4.33
N ARG A 53 -15.15 9.15 -4.03
CA ARG A 53 -16.13 9.56 -5.06
C ARG A 53 -15.60 10.76 -5.85
N ASN A 54 -15.61 10.63 -7.18
CA ASN A 54 -15.19 11.67 -8.14
C ASN A 54 -13.74 12.16 -7.97
N LYS A 55 -12.84 11.30 -7.49
CA LYS A 55 -11.40 11.58 -7.45
C LYS A 55 -10.71 11.09 -8.71
N ASP A 56 -9.64 11.78 -9.07
CA ASP A 56 -8.75 11.41 -10.16
C ASP A 56 -7.92 10.17 -9.80
N ASP A 57 -7.51 9.39 -10.81
CA ASP A 57 -6.80 8.12 -10.62
C ASP A 57 -5.42 8.32 -9.95
N ALA A 58 -4.79 9.48 -10.20
CA ALA A 58 -3.55 9.86 -9.52
C ALA A 58 -3.78 10.07 -8.02
N THR A 59 -4.94 10.63 -7.64
CA THR A 59 -5.29 10.83 -6.23
C THR A 59 -5.62 9.51 -5.54
N MET A 60 -6.27 8.58 -6.24
CA MET A 60 -6.55 7.24 -5.71
C MET A 60 -5.27 6.42 -5.50
N SER A 61 -4.33 6.50 -6.46
CA SER A 61 -3.00 5.88 -6.34
C SER A 61 -2.24 6.44 -5.13
N MET A 62 -2.28 7.75 -4.93
CA MET A 62 -1.69 8.41 -3.76
C MET A 62 -2.31 7.92 -2.44
N TYR A 63 -3.63 7.75 -2.38
CA TYR A 63 -4.29 7.21 -1.17
C TYR A 63 -3.87 5.79 -0.87
N ARG A 64 -3.73 4.93 -1.89
CA ARG A 64 -3.22 3.56 -1.70
C ARG A 64 -1.78 3.54 -1.22
N GLU A 65 -0.92 4.37 -1.81
CA GLU A 65 0.47 4.49 -1.35
C GLU A 65 0.56 4.99 0.09
N ALA A 66 -0.26 5.98 0.45
CA ALA A 66 -0.32 6.49 1.80
C ALA A 66 -0.77 5.39 2.77
N GLU A 67 -1.83 4.65 2.46
CA GLU A 67 -2.31 3.52 3.26
C GLU A 67 -1.21 2.48 3.50
N LEU A 68 -0.52 2.04 2.45
CA LEU A 68 0.56 1.05 2.56
C LEU A 68 1.74 1.56 3.37
N LYS A 69 2.16 2.83 3.19
CA LYS A 69 3.24 3.42 3.99
C LYS A 69 2.88 3.47 5.47
N HIS A 70 1.69 3.95 5.82
CA HIS A 70 1.24 4.03 7.21
C HIS A 70 1.09 2.63 7.82
N GLY A 71 0.55 1.66 7.07
CA GLY A 71 0.43 0.27 7.50
C GLY A 71 1.79 -0.38 7.78
N ARG A 72 2.77 -0.22 6.89
CA ARG A 72 4.13 -0.76 7.07
C ARG A 72 4.85 -0.15 8.28
N VAL A 73 4.75 1.17 8.44
CA VAL A 73 5.33 1.88 9.59
C VAL A 73 4.65 1.43 10.89
N ALA A 74 3.33 1.29 10.91
CA ALA A 74 2.60 0.82 12.08
C ALA A 74 2.92 -0.64 12.44
N MET A 75 3.08 -1.54 11.46
CA MET A 75 3.52 -2.92 11.70
C MET A 75 4.91 -2.97 12.34
N ALA A 76 5.86 -2.19 11.81
CA ALA A 76 7.20 -2.10 12.41
C ALA A 76 7.18 -1.47 13.81
N ALA A 77 6.34 -0.45 14.02
CA ALA A 77 6.22 0.25 15.30
C ALA A 77 5.59 -0.63 16.39
N THR A 78 4.53 -1.39 16.07
CA THR A 78 3.91 -2.33 17.02
C THR A 78 4.86 -3.45 17.42
N LEU A 79 5.55 -4.07 16.47
CA LEU A 79 6.55 -5.10 16.75
C LEU A 79 7.72 -4.52 17.58
N GLY A 80 8.20 -3.32 17.23
CA GLY A 80 9.21 -2.61 18.01
C GLY A 80 8.76 -2.30 19.44
N TRP A 81 7.49 -1.88 19.62
CA TRP A 81 6.93 -1.63 20.95
C TRP A 81 6.92 -2.90 21.80
N TYR A 82 6.40 -4.01 21.27
CA TYR A 82 6.33 -5.28 22.01
C TYR A 82 7.71 -5.85 22.34
N LEU A 83 8.68 -5.75 21.44
CA LEU A 83 10.07 -6.19 21.72
C LEU A 83 10.72 -5.37 22.84
N ASN A 84 10.54 -4.05 22.83
CA ASN A 84 11.04 -3.18 23.89
C ASN A 84 10.31 -3.42 25.22
N ALA A 85 8.98 -3.57 25.20
CA ALA A 85 8.19 -3.88 26.39
C ALA A 85 8.52 -5.26 26.99
N ALA A 86 8.94 -6.22 26.16
CA ALA A 86 9.43 -7.53 26.60
C ALA A 86 10.85 -7.49 27.21
N GLY A 87 11.54 -6.34 27.18
CA GLY A 87 12.89 -6.16 27.72
C GLY A 87 14.00 -6.71 26.83
N VAL A 88 13.72 -6.98 25.55
CA VAL A 88 14.71 -7.51 24.60
C VAL A 88 15.33 -6.36 23.81
N HIS A 89 16.31 -5.68 24.41
CA HIS A 89 17.11 -4.65 23.75
C HIS A 89 18.62 -4.97 23.88
N PRO A 90 19.21 -5.67 22.88
CA PRO A 90 20.61 -6.12 22.93
C PRO A 90 21.61 -4.96 22.79
N ALA A 91 21.17 -3.78 22.33
CA ALA A 91 21.98 -2.59 22.26
C ALA A 91 22.08 -1.89 23.62
N PHE A 92 23.25 -1.35 23.93
CA PHE A 92 23.53 -0.57 25.16
C PHE A 92 23.32 -1.33 26.48
N GLN A 93 23.60 -2.64 26.51
CA GLN A 93 23.60 -3.48 27.72
C GLN A 93 22.33 -3.38 28.56
N SER A 94 21.16 -3.29 27.91
CA SER A 94 19.90 -3.19 28.63
C SER A 94 19.71 -1.90 29.47
N SER A 95 20.46 -0.83 29.20
CA SER A 95 20.44 0.40 30.02
C SER A 95 19.27 1.37 29.73
N LEU A 96 18.47 1.11 28.71
CA LEU A 96 17.33 1.95 28.32
C LEU A 96 16.05 1.51 29.06
N SER A 97 15.13 2.46 29.31
CA SER A 97 13.83 2.14 29.94
C SER A 97 13.04 1.16 29.08
N ASN A 98 12.37 0.18 29.72
CA ASN A 98 11.46 -0.75 29.05
C ASN A 98 10.19 -0.05 28.52
N ASN A 99 9.93 1.19 28.97
CA ASN A 99 8.90 2.07 28.43
C ASN A 99 9.36 2.61 27.07
N PRO A 100 8.72 2.23 25.95
CA PRO A 100 9.18 2.66 24.62
C PRO A 100 9.11 4.18 24.43
N LEU A 101 8.15 4.84 25.10
CA LEU A 101 8.01 6.31 25.07
C LEU A 101 9.12 7.03 25.84
N GLU A 102 9.61 6.45 26.94
CA GLU A 102 10.74 7.01 27.68
C GLU A 102 12.05 6.70 26.97
N ALA A 103 12.19 5.50 26.40
CA ALA A 103 13.31 5.13 25.56
C ALA A 103 13.48 6.10 24.38
N ALA A 104 12.38 6.52 23.75
CA ALA A 104 12.38 7.53 22.69
C ALA A 104 12.99 8.88 23.15
N LYS A 105 12.74 9.29 24.40
CA LYS A 105 13.29 10.54 24.99
C LYS A 105 14.74 10.40 25.44
N GLN A 106 15.16 9.20 25.83
CA GLN A 106 16.53 8.93 26.28
C GLN A 106 17.54 8.88 25.12
N LEU A 107 17.07 8.74 23.89
CA LEU A 107 17.94 8.72 22.71
C LEU A 107 18.63 10.08 22.52
N PRO A 108 19.95 10.10 22.23
CA PRO A 108 20.67 11.33 21.95
C PRO A 108 20.09 12.01 20.69
N ALA A 109 20.04 13.35 20.69
CA ALA A 109 19.51 14.12 19.55
C ALA A 109 20.22 13.79 18.23
N VAL A 110 21.51 13.42 18.28
CA VAL A 110 22.28 12.96 17.12
C VAL A 110 21.69 11.67 16.53
N GLY A 111 21.22 10.74 17.37
CA GLY A 111 20.58 9.50 16.92
C GLY A 111 19.26 9.77 16.20
N TRP A 112 18.45 10.70 16.71
CA TRP A 112 17.23 11.15 16.03
C TRP A 112 17.51 11.79 14.67
N VAL A 113 18.53 12.66 14.59
CA VAL A 113 18.91 13.30 13.32
C VAL A 113 19.37 12.25 12.30
N GLN A 114 20.21 11.29 12.71
CA GLN A 114 20.64 10.19 11.83
C GLN A 114 19.48 9.33 11.35
N PHE A 115 18.54 9.00 12.25
CA PHE A 115 17.34 8.24 11.90
C PHE A 115 16.46 8.98 10.90
N VAL A 116 16.14 10.26 11.15
CA VAL A 116 15.31 11.07 10.26
C VAL A 116 15.99 11.29 8.91
N LEU A 117 17.32 11.51 8.89
CA LEU A 117 18.07 11.61 7.63
C LEU A 117 18.07 10.29 6.86
N GLY A 118 18.22 9.15 7.55
CA GLY A 118 18.14 7.83 6.95
C GLY A 118 16.77 7.57 6.30
N CYS A 119 15.69 7.85 7.03
CA CYS A 119 14.34 7.77 6.50
C CYS A 119 14.14 8.73 5.30
N GLY A 120 14.59 9.98 5.42
CA GLY A 120 14.49 10.97 4.34
C GLY A 120 15.25 10.55 3.07
N ALA A 121 16.43 9.94 3.20
CA ALA A 121 17.18 9.41 2.06
C ALA A 121 16.44 8.25 1.37
N ILE A 122 15.80 7.36 2.14
CA ILE A 122 14.96 6.27 1.60
C ILE A 122 13.73 6.83 0.89
N GLU A 123 13.08 7.86 1.45
CA GLU A 123 11.93 8.49 0.81
C GLU A 123 12.31 9.20 -0.49
N TRP A 124 13.44 9.89 -0.52
CA TRP A 124 13.98 10.49 -1.75
C TRP A 124 14.27 9.44 -2.82
N MET A 125 14.83 8.29 -2.42
CA MET A 125 15.02 7.16 -3.34
C MET A 125 13.68 6.60 -3.84
N ALA A 126 12.69 6.47 -2.95
CA ALA A 126 11.36 5.99 -3.31
C ALA A 126 10.65 6.94 -4.29
N GLU A 127 10.83 8.25 -4.15
CA GLU A 127 10.30 9.24 -5.09
C GLU A 127 10.87 9.06 -6.50
N LYS A 128 12.18 8.77 -6.61
CA LYS A 128 12.80 8.42 -7.90
C LYS A 128 12.31 7.10 -8.50
N ILE A 129 11.82 6.17 -7.68
CA ILE A 129 11.21 4.93 -8.14
C ILE A 129 9.81 5.20 -8.68
N LYS A 130 9.05 6.11 -8.07
CA LYS A 130 7.70 6.51 -8.52
C LYS A 130 7.70 7.19 -9.89
N ASP A 131 8.76 7.93 -10.22
CA ASP A 131 8.90 8.61 -11.52
C ASP A 131 9.06 7.63 -12.71
N ARG A 132 9.16 6.30 -12.47
CA ARG A 132 9.36 5.31 -13.52
C ARG A 132 8.06 4.94 -14.25
N PRO A 133 8.07 4.79 -15.59
CA PRO A 133 6.91 4.34 -16.33
C PRO A 133 6.54 2.90 -15.94
N GLY A 134 5.27 2.66 -15.61
CA GLY A 134 4.76 1.34 -15.21
C GLY A 134 4.79 1.06 -13.70
N TYR A 135 5.06 2.08 -12.87
CA TYR A 135 5.01 1.96 -11.41
C TYR A 135 3.58 1.67 -10.91
N LYS A 136 3.42 0.61 -10.11
CA LYS A 136 2.19 0.32 -9.36
C LYS A 136 2.27 0.94 -7.96
N ALA A 137 1.15 1.50 -7.50
CA ALA A 137 1.04 2.17 -6.20
C ALA A 137 1.50 1.26 -5.05
N GLY A 138 2.62 1.62 -4.40
CA GLY A 138 3.16 0.92 -3.22
C GLY A 138 4.24 -0.13 -3.52
N ASP A 139 4.61 -0.33 -4.79
CA ASP A 139 5.64 -1.28 -5.22
C ASP A 139 7.05 -0.65 -5.22
N VAL A 140 7.60 -0.43 -4.02
CA VAL A 140 8.96 0.12 -3.86
C VAL A 140 10.05 -0.86 -4.34
N LEU A 141 9.75 -2.16 -4.38
CA LEU A 141 10.70 -3.21 -4.73
C LEU A 141 10.71 -3.55 -6.24
N GLY A 142 9.72 -3.09 -6.99
CA GLY A 142 9.56 -3.45 -8.41
C GLY A 142 9.10 -4.89 -8.60
N ALA A 143 8.36 -5.45 -7.64
CA ALA A 143 7.81 -6.81 -7.74
C ALA A 143 6.87 -6.97 -8.94
N ALA A 144 6.25 -5.88 -9.42
CA ALA A 144 5.44 -5.84 -10.63
C ALA A 144 6.22 -6.17 -11.91
N TYR A 145 7.56 -6.16 -11.88
CA TYR A 145 8.38 -6.63 -13.00
C TYR A 145 8.40 -8.17 -13.10
N TRP A 146 8.19 -8.88 -11.99
CA TRP A 146 8.33 -10.34 -11.91
C TRP A 146 6.99 -11.06 -11.81
N VAL A 147 5.98 -10.42 -11.24
CA VAL A 147 4.65 -11.00 -11.00
C VAL A 147 3.61 -10.03 -11.50
N ASP A 148 2.73 -10.50 -12.40
CA ASP A 148 1.55 -9.75 -12.80
C ASP A 148 0.41 -10.00 -11.79
N ASP A 149 -0.46 -9.01 -11.59
CA ASP A 149 -1.53 -9.07 -10.57
C ASP A 149 -2.67 -10.03 -10.97
N SER A 150 -2.45 -10.90 -11.95
CA SER A 150 -3.38 -11.96 -12.37
C SER A 150 -3.27 -13.24 -11.54
N ASP A 151 -2.21 -13.39 -10.74
CA ASP A 151 -2.06 -14.54 -9.84
C ASP A 151 -2.87 -14.32 -8.55
N GLU A 152 -3.87 -15.17 -8.32
CA GLU A 152 -4.70 -15.14 -7.11
C GLU A 152 -3.85 -15.26 -5.84
N GLY A 153 -2.74 -16.01 -5.89
CA GLY A 153 -1.83 -16.13 -4.76
C GLY A 153 -1.17 -14.80 -4.39
N TRP A 154 -0.76 -14.02 -5.38
CA TRP A 154 -0.12 -12.72 -5.16
C TRP A 154 -1.11 -11.70 -4.58
N VAL A 155 -2.34 -11.66 -5.10
CA VAL A 155 -3.42 -10.81 -4.58
C VAL A 155 -3.75 -11.17 -3.13
N ASP A 156 -3.81 -12.45 -2.77
CA ASP A 156 -4.02 -12.89 -1.40
C ASP A 156 -2.88 -12.47 -0.45
N TYR A 157 -1.62 -12.56 -0.89
CA TYR A 157 -0.48 -12.06 -0.08
C TYR A 157 -0.55 -10.56 0.15
N GLN A 158 -0.90 -9.78 -0.88
CA GLN A 158 -1.07 -8.33 -0.73
C GLN A 158 -2.24 -7.99 0.21
N ASN A 159 -3.35 -8.74 0.13
CA ASN A 159 -4.49 -8.59 1.03
C ASN A 159 -4.11 -8.87 2.49
N LYS A 160 -3.28 -9.89 2.75
CA LYS A 160 -2.73 -10.18 4.08
C LYS A 160 -1.86 -9.03 4.59
N GLU A 161 -1.02 -8.45 3.75
CA GLU A 161 -0.19 -7.29 4.13
C GLU A 161 -1.06 -6.09 4.52
N VAL A 162 -2.02 -5.72 3.67
CA VAL A 162 -2.88 -4.55 3.92
C VAL A 162 -3.75 -4.75 5.16
N ASN A 163 -4.35 -5.95 5.34
CA ASN A 163 -5.19 -6.23 6.49
C ASN A 163 -4.40 -6.17 7.82
N ASN A 164 -3.19 -6.74 7.84
CA ASN A 164 -2.31 -6.64 9.00
C ASN A 164 -1.86 -5.19 9.24
N GLY A 165 -1.58 -4.42 8.18
CA GLY A 165 -1.28 -3.00 8.25
C GLY A 165 -2.41 -2.18 8.87
N ARG A 166 -3.66 -2.41 8.45
CA ARG A 166 -4.86 -1.75 9.01
C ARG A 166 -5.04 -2.07 10.49
N LEU A 167 -4.89 -3.34 10.87
CA LEU A 167 -4.96 -3.75 12.27
C LEU A 167 -3.83 -3.10 13.11
N ALA A 168 -2.61 -3.09 12.59
CA ALA A 168 -1.46 -2.52 13.27
C ALA A 168 -1.60 -1.00 13.51
N MET A 169 -2.20 -0.26 12.57
CA MET A 169 -2.48 1.18 12.75
C MET A 169 -3.38 1.43 13.95
N VAL A 170 -4.45 0.63 14.11
CA VAL A 170 -5.37 0.75 15.26
C VAL A 170 -4.69 0.28 16.54
N ALA A 171 -3.96 -0.84 16.50
CA ALA A 171 -3.26 -1.39 17.65
C ALA A 171 -2.20 -0.43 18.20
N PHE A 172 -1.41 0.22 17.34
CA PHE A 172 -0.40 1.20 17.75
C PHE A 172 -1.03 2.42 18.42
N MET A 173 -2.12 2.94 17.86
CA MET A 173 -2.85 4.05 18.49
C MET A 173 -3.44 3.66 19.85
N GLY A 174 -3.95 2.43 19.97
CA GLY A 174 -4.44 1.88 21.22
C GLY A 174 -3.35 1.82 22.29
N ILE A 175 -2.20 1.21 21.98
CA ILE A 175 -1.12 1.07 22.97
C ILE A 175 -0.47 2.40 23.33
N LEU A 176 -0.37 3.34 22.38
CA LEU A 176 0.16 4.69 22.63
C LEU A 176 -0.76 5.48 23.55
N THR A 177 -2.08 5.43 23.33
CA THR A 177 -3.05 6.10 24.21
C THR A 177 -3.10 5.44 25.59
N GLN A 178 -2.96 4.12 25.66
CA GLN A 178 -2.89 3.37 26.91
C GLN A 178 -1.69 3.80 27.77
N ASP A 179 -0.50 3.90 27.19
CA ASP A 179 0.70 4.35 27.88
C ASP A 179 0.56 5.82 28.33
N LEU A 180 0.00 6.68 27.48
CA LEU A 180 -0.15 8.11 27.75
C LEU A 180 -1.13 8.42 28.90
N TYR A 181 -2.23 7.68 29.01
CA TYR A 181 -3.24 7.92 30.06
C TYR A 181 -3.03 7.08 31.32
N PHE A 182 -2.62 5.82 31.19
CA PHE A 182 -2.58 4.88 32.31
C PHE A 182 -1.16 4.56 32.78
N GLY A 183 -0.12 4.97 32.04
CA GLY A 183 1.28 4.64 32.34
C GLY A 183 1.57 3.14 32.27
N ASN A 184 0.68 2.36 31.66
CA ASN A 184 0.85 0.93 31.43
C ASN A 184 1.11 0.70 29.95
N TYR A 185 2.34 0.29 29.66
CA TYR A 185 2.90 0.08 28.33
C TYR A 185 2.83 -1.38 27.87
N GLY A 186 2.36 -2.28 28.75
CA GLY A 186 2.27 -3.71 28.52
C GLY A 186 0.88 -4.18 28.10
N ASP A 187 0.72 -5.50 28.05
CA ASP A 187 -0.56 -6.14 27.77
C ASP A 187 -1.54 -5.94 28.93
N GLN A 188 -2.67 -5.28 28.66
CA GLN A 188 -3.79 -5.10 29.59
C GLN A 188 -4.89 -6.15 29.43
N ILE A 189 -4.90 -6.89 28.32
CA ILE A 189 -6.01 -7.77 27.94
C ILE A 189 -5.78 -9.17 28.51
N PHE A 190 -4.58 -9.74 28.31
CA PHE A 190 -4.31 -11.13 28.71
C PHE A 190 -3.39 -11.27 29.92
N ARG A 191 -2.65 -10.21 30.27
CA ARG A 191 -1.74 -10.20 31.42
C ARG A 191 -2.41 -9.48 32.60
N HIS A 192 -3.00 -10.25 33.50
CA HIS A 192 -3.56 -9.78 34.77
C HIS A 192 -2.51 -9.70 35.88
#